data_AF-A0A8H3L9K4-F1
#
_entry.id   AF-A0A8H3L9K4-F1
#
_cell.length_a   1.000
_cell.length_b   1.000
_cell.length_c   1.000
_cell.angle_alpha   90.00
_cell.angle_beta   90.00
_cell.angle_gamma   90.00
#
_symmetry.space_group_name_H-M   'P 1'
#
loop_
_entity.id
_entity.type
_entity.pdbx_description
1 polymer ?
#
loop_
_entity_poly.entity_id
_entity_poly.type
_entity_poly.pdbx_seq_one_letter_code
_entity_poly.pdbx_strand_id
1 'polypeptide(L)'
;MSDLNEDCLNIIFSELKYDTNSLYSCILVNRLWCMVGVKILWKNSYEALNHQRYKKVPNFRITYDEILQFTKLYNTIIYLLPTSSKQLLIENDIVLLSTLSANKPLFNYISFYSYIPQNFMHDIGRALIKENPGSHKYQEKFKILEQECYKLFINNCKDIKEFCWATALPLYQYPGASTCFSQLHTLKIDCRQELAKFIDVQKGLQSLSLRCNRNQETTSIQLSEAIERKADTLKKLLIWDVSLLSKFFSLLINLEYLKFYVHNIYYNEQDL
;
A
#
# COMPACT_ATOMS: atom_id res chain seq x y z
N MET A 1 32.05 -9.51 -24.65
CA MET A 1 30.93 -8.56 -24.80
C MET A 1 31.21 -7.40 -23.86
N SER A 2 31.07 -6.15 -24.30
CA SER A 2 31.14 -5.02 -23.37
C SER A 2 30.05 -5.20 -22.32
N ASP A 3 30.43 -5.45 -21.08
CA ASP A 3 29.47 -5.65 -20.00
C ASP A 3 28.65 -4.37 -19.81
N LEU A 4 27.34 -4.47 -20.02
CA LEU A 4 26.41 -3.39 -19.67
C LEU A 4 26.50 -3.16 -18.15
N ASN A 5 26.84 -1.94 -17.77
CA ASN A 5 26.90 -1.56 -16.35
C ASN A 5 25.48 -1.45 -15.74
N GLU A 6 25.41 -1.33 -14.41
CA GLU A 6 24.15 -1.26 -13.67
C GLU A 6 23.21 -0.15 -14.18
N ASP A 7 23.74 1.03 -14.51
CA ASP A 7 22.94 2.16 -14.98
C ASP A 7 22.26 1.87 -16.32
N CYS A 8 23.00 1.29 -17.27
CA CYS A 8 22.42 0.90 -18.55
C CYS A 8 21.34 -0.17 -18.36
N LEU A 9 21.58 -1.15 -17.50
CA LEU A 9 20.59 -2.20 -17.19
C LEU A 9 19.34 -1.63 -16.52
N ASN A 10 19.49 -0.67 -15.61
CA ASN A 10 18.35 0.00 -14.98
C ASN A 10 17.46 0.68 -16.01
N ILE A 11 18.05 1.42 -16.96
CA ILE A 11 17.30 2.10 -18.03
C ILE A 11 16.57 1.06 -18.89
N ILE A 12 17.29 0.06 -19.41
CA ILE A 12 16.70 -0.96 -20.30
C ILE A 12 15.58 -1.73 -19.59
N PHE A 13 15.82 -2.22 -18.38
CA PHE A 13 14.82 -3.01 -17.66
C PHE A 13 13.64 -2.16 -17.18
N SER A 14 13.81 -0.85 -16.99
CA SER A 14 12.69 0.03 -16.67
C SER A 14 11.66 0.13 -17.81
N GLU A 15 12.10 0.01 -19.07
CA GLU A 15 11.23 -0.08 -20.24
C GLU A 15 10.47 -1.43 -20.28
N LEU A 16 11.06 -2.48 -19.70
CA LEU A 16 10.48 -3.82 -19.62
C LEU A 16 9.60 -4.03 -18.38
N LYS A 17 9.37 -3.02 -17.54
CA LYS A 17 8.65 -3.16 -16.24
C LYS A 17 7.27 -3.81 -16.31
N TYR A 18 6.62 -3.79 -17.48
CA TYR A 18 5.31 -4.41 -17.72
C TYR A 18 5.37 -5.67 -18.60
N ASP A 19 6.55 -6.05 -19.07
CA ASP A 19 6.83 -7.31 -19.75
C ASP A 19 7.58 -8.24 -18.78
N THR A 20 6.82 -8.85 -17.89
CA THR A 20 7.34 -9.72 -16.83
C THR A 20 8.06 -10.95 -17.39
N ASN A 21 7.71 -11.43 -18.59
CA ASN A 21 8.36 -12.57 -19.23
C ASN A 21 9.76 -12.22 -19.72
N SER A 22 9.91 -11.05 -20.35
CA SER A 22 11.22 -10.56 -20.76
C SER A 22 12.09 -10.26 -19.54
N LEU A 23 11.56 -9.60 -18.50
CA LEU A 23 12.30 -9.38 -17.25
C LEU A 23 12.71 -10.69 -16.56
N TYR A 24 11.84 -11.70 -16.57
CA TYR A 24 12.16 -13.04 -16.05
C TYR A 24 13.33 -13.66 -16.81
N SER A 25 13.36 -13.52 -18.13
CA SER A 25 14.48 -14.00 -18.94
C SER A 25 15.78 -13.25 -18.62
N CYS A 26 15.69 -11.93 -18.40
CA CYS A 26 16.84 -11.10 -18.04
C CYS A 26 17.47 -11.50 -16.69
N ILE A 27 16.67 -11.80 -15.65
CA ILE A 27 17.23 -12.13 -14.33
C ILE A 27 18.00 -13.46 -14.30
N LEU A 28 17.88 -14.30 -15.33
CA LEU A 28 18.58 -15.57 -15.46
C LEU A 28 19.97 -15.45 -16.10
N VAL A 29 20.32 -14.29 -16.65
CA VAL A 29 21.55 -14.11 -17.44
C VAL A 29 22.81 -14.17 -16.56
N ASN A 30 22.89 -13.33 -15.54
CA ASN A 30 24.01 -13.31 -14.58
C ASN A 30 23.61 -12.60 -13.27
N ARG A 31 24.52 -12.59 -12.29
CA ARG A 31 24.25 -11.99 -10.96
C ARG A 31 23.89 -10.50 -11.01
N LEU A 32 24.52 -9.72 -11.89
CA LEU A 32 24.24 -8.29 -12.02
C LEU A 32 22.84 -8.06 -12.60
N TRP A 33 22.50 -8.77 -13.67
CA TRP A 33 21.17 -8.71 -14.29
C TRP A 33 20.08 -9.20 -13.33
N CYS A 34 20.35 -10.27 -12.59
CA CYS A 34 19.47 -10.77 -11.54
C CYS A 34 19.17 -9.68 -10.50
N MET A 35 20.22 -9.05 -9.95
CA MET A 35 20.07 -8.01 -8.95
C MET A 35 19.24 -6.82 -9.46
N VAL A 36 19.50 -6.33 -10.67
CA VAL A 36 18.78 -5.18 -11.25
C VAL A 36 17.33 -5.55 -11.62
N GLY A 37 17.14 -6.68 -12.30
CA GLY A 37 15.81 -7.11 -12.74
C GLY A 37 14.89 -7.49 -11.58
N VAL A 38 15.41 -8.12 -10.53
CA VAL A 38 14.63 -8.41 -9.31
C VAL A 38 14.16 -7.13 -8.62
N LYS A 39 15.02 -6.10 -8.50
CA LYS A 39 14.62 -4.80 -7.94
C LYS A 39 13.42 -4.23 -8.72
N ILE A 40 13.46 -4.26 -10.06
CA ILE A 40 12.40 -3.72 -10.92
C ILE A 40 11.12 -4.54 -10.83
N LEU A 41 11.23 -5.88 -10.86
CA LEU A 41 10.09 -6.79 -10.73
C LEU A 41 9.36 -6.61 -9.40
N TRP A 42 10.10 -6.45 -8.30
CA TRP A 42 9.51 -6.32 -6.96
C TRP A 42 9.01 -4.92 -6.65
N LYS A 43 9.62 -3.88 -7.23
CA LYS A 43 9.22 -2.49 -7.03
C LYS A 43 7.74 -2.24 -7.30
N ASN A 44 7.20 -2.87 -8.35
CA ASN A 44 5.80 -2.78 -8.76
C ASN A 44 5.17 -4.16 -8.97
N SER A 45 5.50 -5.17 -8.15
CA SER A 45 5.08 -6.57 -8.38
C SER A 45 3.57 -6.73 -8.54
N TYR A 46 2.78 -6.03 -7.72
CA TYR A 46 1.32 -6.08 -7.78
C TYR A 46 0.76 -5.42 -9.05
N GLU A 47 1.30 -4.27 -9.47
CA GLU A 47 0.86 -3.60 -10.69
C GLU A 47 1.35 -4.30 -11.96
N ALA A 48 2.61 -4.73 -12.01
CA ALA A 48 3.18 -5.40 -13.18
C ALA A 48 2.39 -6.67 -13.55
N LEU A 49 1.98 -7.44 -12.54
CA LEU A 49 1.17 -8.64 -12.72
C LEU A 49 -0.30 -8.33 -13.06
N ASN A 50 -0.83 -7.17 -12.66
CA ASN A 50 -2.18 -6.73 -13.00
C ASN A 50 -2.24 -5.83 -14.27
N HIS A 51 -1.10 -5.36 -14.80
CA HIS A 51 -1.02 -4.34 -15.86
C HIS A 51 -1.63 -4.81 -17.19
N GLN A 52 -1.49 -6.10 -17.54
CA GLN A 52 -2.14 -6.65 -18.73
C GLN A 52 -3.68 -6.58 -18.66
N ARG A 53 -4.25 -6.42 -17.45
CA ARG A 53 -5.70 -6.48 -17.21
C ARG A 53 -6.32 -5.12 -16.86
N TYR A 54 -5.57 -4.21 -16.23
CA TYR A 54 -5.99 -2.81 -16.01
C TYR A 54 -6.30 -2.05 -17.32
N LYS A 55 -5.69 -2.44 -18.45
CA LYS A 55 -6.05 -1.90 -19.76
C LYS A 55 -7.49 -2.23 -20.22
N LYS A 56 -8.15 -3.24 -19.63
CA LYS A 56 -9.43 -3.74 -20.14
C LYS A 56 -10.67 -3.20 -19.41
N VAL A 57 -10.60 -2.85 -18.12
CA VAL A 57 -11.78 -2.34 -17.39
C VAL A 57 -11.39 -1.41 -16.21
N PRO A 58 -11.83 -0.14 -16.17
CA PRO A 58 -11.76 0.68 -14.95
C PRO A 58 -12.69 0.10 -13.88
N ASN A 59 -12.23 0.00 -12.62
CA ASN A 59 -12.93 -0.64 -11.48
C ASN A 59 -12.91 -2.18 -11.43
N PHE A 60 -11.92 -2.83 -12.05
CA PHE A 60 -11.75 -4.28 -11.96
C PHE A 60 -11.52 -4.74 -10.50
N ARG A 61 -12.38 -5.63 -10.01
CA ARG A 61 -12.16 -6.40 -8.78
C ARG A 61 -11.47 -7.71 -9.15
N ILE A 62 -10.29 -7.96 -8.59
CA ILE A 62 -9.56 -9.21 -8.77
C ILE A 62 -10.44 -10.37 -8.28
N THR A 63 -10.61 -11.41 -9.12
CA THR A 63 -11.35 -12.62 -8.77
C THR A 63 -10.55 -13.48 -7.78
N TYR A 64 -11.21 -14.41 -7.10
CA TYR A 64 -10.52 -15.31 -6.16
C TYR A 64 -9.42 -16.15 -6.85
N ASP A 65 -9.68 -16.65 -8.05
CA ASP A 65 -8.70 -17.41 -8.84
C ASP A 65 -7.49 -16.56 -9.25
N GLU A 66 -7.68 -15.26 -9.42
CA GLU A 66 -6.58 -14.32 -9.69
C GLU A 66 -5.74 -14.06 -8.44
N ILE A 67 -6.35 -13.92 -7.26
CA ILE A 67 -5.63 -13.80 -5.99
C ILE A 67 -4.72 -15.01 -5.76
N LEU A 68 -5.19 -16.22 -6.10
CA LEU A 68 -4.41 -17.45 -5.97
C LEU A 68 -3.16 -17.49 -6.87
N GLN A 69 -3.14 -16.77 -7.99
CA GLN A 69 -1.93 -16.66 -8.83
C GLN A 69 -0.79 -15.92 -8.11
N PHE A 70 -1.13 -15.10 -7.11
CA PHE A 70 -0.18 -14.38 -6.27
C PHE A 70 0.21 -15.13 -4.99
N THR A 71 -0.31 -16.33 -4.74
CA THR A 71 -0.03 -17.07 -3.50
C THR A 71 1.47 -17.27 -3.27
N LYS A 72 2.29 -17.46 -4.33
CA LYS A 72 3.75 -17.53 -4.19
C LYS A 72 4.37 -16.23 -3.69
N LEU A 73 3.90 -15.09 -4.17
CA LEU A 73 4.32 -13.77 -3.71
C LEU A 73 3.96 -13.59 -2.23
N TYR A 74 2.71 -13.90 -1.88
CA TYR A 74 2.21 -13.78 -0.50
C TYR A 74 2.97 -14.70 0.45
N ASN A 75 3.18 -15.96 0.08
CA ASN A 75 3.98 -16.90 0.88
C ASN A 75 5.41 -16.41 1.06
N THR A 76 6.01 -15.78 0.04
CA THR A 76 7.35 -15.19 0.15
C THR A 76 7.38 -14.05 1.17
N ILE A 77 6.35 -13.19 1.19
CA ILE A 77 6.22 -12.10 2.18
C ILE A 77 6.04 -12.66 3.59
N ILE A 78 5.19 -13.66 3.75
CA ILE A 78 5.00 -14.35 5.04
C ILE A 78 6.29 -15.01 5.51
N TYR A 79 7.06 -15.61 4.59
CA TYR A 79 8.33 -16.22 4.93
C TYR A 79 9.35 -15.18 5.46
N LEU A 80 9.35 -13.97 4.88
CA LEU A 80 10.21 -12.85 5.26
C LEU A 80 9.88 -12.25 6.63
N LEU A 81 8.75 -12.63 7.24
CA LEU A 81 8.42 -12.20 8.60
C LEU A 81 9.44 -12.71 9.63
N PRO A 82 9.67 -11.96 10.73
CA PRO A 82 10.42 -12.44 11.89
C PRO A 82 9.87 -13.77 12.42
N THR A 83 10.73 -14.57 13.06
CA THR A 83 10.33 -15.88 13.61
C THR A 83 9.15 -15.78 14.58
N SER A 84 9.14 -14.78 15.45
CA SER A 84 8.03 -14.53 16.39
C SER A 84 6.72 -14.23 15.66
N SER A 85 6.75 -13.40 14.63
CA SER A 85 5.58 -13.09 13.79
C SER A 85 5.06 -14.33 13.07
N LYS A 86 5.96 -15.16 12.51
CA LYS A 86 5.57 -16.43 11.88
C LYS A 86 4.91 -17.39 12.86
N GLN A 87 5.47 -17.54 14.06
CA GLN A 87 4.89 -18.38 15.10
C GLN A 87 3.50 -17.90 15.50
N LEU A 88 3.32 -16.59 15.68
CA LEU A 88 2.01 -16.00 15.98
C LEU A 88 0.97 -16.30 14.90
N LEU A 89 1.34 -16.24 13.61
CA LEU A 89 0.43 -16.57 12.51
C LEU A 89 0.05 -18.06 12.46
N ILE A 90 0.97 -18.95 12.85
CA ILE A 90 0.69 -20.40 12.94
C ILE A 90 -0.25 -20.68 14.11
N GLU A 91 0.03 -20.14 15.30
CA GLU A 91 -0.77 -20.33 16.52
C GLU A 91 -2.22 -19.84 16.36
N ASN A 92 -2.46 -18.90 15.44
CA ASN A 92 -3.79 -18.36 15.12
C ASN A 92 -4.43 -19.01 13.88
N ASP A 93 -3.89 -20.12 13.37
CA ASP A 93 -4.41 -20.84 12.18
C ASP A 93 -4.60 -19.91 10.96
N ILE A 94 -3.67 -18.98 10.74
CA ILE A 94 -3.68 -18.06 9.59
C ILE A 94 -2.84 -18.66 8.46
N VAL A 95 -1.73 -19.31 8.81
CA VAL A 95 -0.72 -19.80 7.87
C VAL A 95 -0.35 -21.24 8.23
N LEU A 96 -0.25 -22.11 7.23
CA LEU A 96 0.21 -23.49 7.43
C LEU A 96 1.73 -23.55 7.52
N LEU A 97 2.27 -24.42 8.39
CA LEU A 97 3.71 -24.71 8.48
C LEU A 97 4.36 -25.01 7.11
N SER A 98 3.64 -25.67 6.21
CA SER A 98 4.10 -25.99 4.86
C SER A 98 4.40 -24.76 3.99
N THR A 99 3.72 -23.63 4.22
CA THR A 99 4.00 -22.37 3.51
C THR A 99 5.31 -21.71 3.94
N LEU A 100 5.88 -22.13 5.08
CA LEU A 100 7.13 -21.63 5.62
C LEU A 100 8.33 -22.50 5.21
N SER A 101 8.10 -23.59 4.48
CA SER A 101 9.14 -24.42 3.90
C SER A 101 9.64 -23.78 2.60
N ALA A 102 10.44 -22.72 2.72
CA ALA A 102 11.14 -22.12 1.60
C ALA A 102 12.62 -21.91 1.94
N ASN A 103 13.45 -21.93 0.90
CA ASN A 103 14.87 -21.61 0.99
C ASN A 103 15.05 -20.16 1.45
N LYS A 104 16.18 -19.89 2.12
CA LYS A 104 16.55 -18.54 2.53
C LYS A 104 16.49 -17.58 1.33
N PRO A 105 15.74 -16.46 1.41
CA PRO A 105 15.60 -15.52 0.31
C PRO A 105 16.95 -14.90 0.00
N LEU A 106 17.25 -14.78 -1.29
CA LEU A 106 18.50 -14.19 -1.80
C LEU A 106 18.56 -12.68 -1.54
N PHE A 107 17.41 -12.02 -1.50
CA PHE A 107 17.28 -10.58 -1.35
C PHE A 107 16.27 -10.22 -0.27
N ASN A 108 16.42 -9.04 0.32
CA ASN A 108 15.36 -8.42 1.10
C ASN A 108 14.33 -7.82 0.15
N TYR A 109 13.47 -8.66 -0.39
CA TYR A 109 12.48 -8.27 -1.40
C TYR A 109 11.54 -7.15 -0.94
N ILE A 110 11.22 -7.09 0.36
CA ILE A 110 10.37 -6.04 0.93
C ILE A 110 10.99 -4.66 0.74
N SER A 111 12.31 -4.54 0.89
CA SER A 111 13.02 -3.26 0.74
C SER A 111 12.95 -2.66 -0.67
N PHE A 112 12.55 -3.44 -1.69
CA PHE A 112 12.42 -2.96 -3.05
C PHE A 112 11.07 -2.30 -3.34
N TYR A 113 10.07 -2.48 -2.47
CA TYR A 113 8.77 -1.82 -2.64
C TYR A 113 8.91 -0.30 -2.50
N SER A 114 8.33 0.42 -3.47
CA SER A 114 8.27 1.89 -3.46
C SER A 114 6.89 2.47 -3.17
N TYR A 115 5.87 1.60 -3.18
CA TYR A 115 4.49 1.89 -2.79
C TYR A 115 3.84 0.60 -2.26
N ILE A 116 2.82 0.71 -1.40
CA ILE A 116 2.01 -0.44 -0.96
C ILE A 116 0.62 -0.30 -1.61
N PRO A 117 0.18 -1.23 -2.47
CA PRO A 117 -1.12 -1.13 -3.14
C PRO A 117 -2.28 -1.18 -2.15
N GLN A 118 -3.34 -0.41 -2.41
CA GLN A 118 -4.49 -0.26 -1.50
C GLN A 118 -5.17 -1.60 -1.13
N ASN A 119 -5.35 -2.50 -2.08
CA ASN A 119 -6.04 -3.78 -1.86
C ASN A 119 -5.09 -4.92 -1.44
N PHE A 120 -3.79 -4.64 -1.36
CA PHE A 120 -2.77 -5.67 -1.20
C PHE A 120 -2.95 -6.49 0.07
N MET A 121 -3.18 -5.84 1.21
CA MET A 121 -3.40 -6.54 2.48
C MET A 121 -4.69 -7.38 2.44
N HIS A 122 -5.78 -6.83 1.88
CA HIS A 122 -7.03 -7.58 1.70
C HIS A 122 -6.85 -8.81 0.81
N ASP A 123 -6.03 -8.73 -0.23
CA ASP A 123 -5.74 -9.86 -1.12
C ASP A 123 -4.90 -10.94 -0.43
N ILE A 124 -3.88 -10.55 0.34
CA ILE A 124 -3.13 -11.47 1.21
C ILE A 124 -4.08 -12.17 2.19
N GLY A 125 -4.95 -11.40 2.84
CA GLY A 125 -5.95 -11.93 3.77
C GLY A 125 -6.86 -12.97 3.13
N ARG A 126 -7.44 -12.66 1.96
CA ARG A 126 -8.30 -13.58 1.20
C ARG A 126 -7.56 -14.82 0.71
N ALA A 127 -6.27 -14.71 0.41
CA ALA A 127 -5.46 -15.83 -0.04
C ALA A 127 -5.12 -16.83 1.07
N LEU A 128 -4.89 -16.32 2.29
CA LEU A 128 -4.32 -17.11 3.39
C LEU A 128 -5.36 -17.55 4.42
N ILE A 129 -6.34 -16.71 4.74
CA ILE A 129 -7.31 -16.97 5.79
C ILE A 129 -8.44 -17.85 5.24
N LYS A 130 -8.52 -19.09 5.72
CA LYS A 130 -9.57 -20.07 5.36
C LYS A 130 -10.85 -19.88 6.16
N GLU A 131 -11.32 -18.65 6.28
CA GLU A 131 -12.56 -18.28 6.96
C GLU A 131 -13.42 -17.42 6.02
N ASN A 132 -14.72 -17.37 6.25
CA ASN A 132 -15.60 -16.48 5.48
C ASN A 132 -15.20 -15.00 5.73
N PRO A 133 -14.90 -14.17 4.69
CA PRO A 133 -14.49 -12.77 4.86
C PRO A 133 -15.42 -11.89 5.70
N GLY A 134 -16.72 -12.21 5.73
CA GLY A 134 -17.71 -11.50 6.56
C GLY A 134 -17.78 -11.94 8.02
N SER A 135 -17.07 -13.00 8.40
CA SER A 135 -17.14 -13.57 9.75
C SER A 135 -16.25 -12.82 10.75
N HIS A 136 -16.65 -12.82 12.02
CA HIS A 136 -15.84 -12.28 13.13
C HIS A 136 -14.44 -12.91 13.16
N LYS A 137 -14.38 -14.24 13.02
CA LYS A 137 -13.14 -15.01 13.03
C LYS A 137 -12.18 -14.60 11.91
N TYR A 138 -12.69 -14.30 10.71
CA TYR A 138 -11.86 -13.74 9.65
C TYR A 138 -11.29 -12.38 10.05
N GLN A 139 -12.12 -11.49 10.62
CA GLN A 139 -11.68 -10.14 11.00
C GLN A 139 -10.59 -10.16 12.09
N GLU A 140 -10.72 -11.06 13.08
CA GLU A 140 -9.69 -11.26 14.11
C GLU A 140 -8.36 -11.74 13.51
N LYS A 141 -8.41 -12.79 12.69
CA LYS A 141 -7.24 -13.32 11.98
C LYS A 141 -6.61 -12.28 11.05
N PHE A 142 -7.45 -11.54 10.32
CA PHE A 142 -7.01 -10.49 9.40
C PHE A 142 -6.28 -9.38 10.13
N LYS A 143 -6.77 -8.94 11.30
CA LYS A 143 -6.12 -7.91 12.10
C LYS A 143 -4.70 -8.31 12.53
N ILE A 144 -4.51 -9.56 12.94
CA ILE A 144 -3.19 -10.10 13.31
C ILE A 144 -2.26 -10.11 12.09
N LEU A 145 -2.74 -10.67 10.97
CA LEU A 145 -2.00 -10.74 9.71
C LEU A 145 -1.60 -9.34 9.20
N GLU A 146 -2.54 -8.41 9.17
CA GLU A 146 -2.34 -7.04 8.71
C GLU A 146 -1.28 -6.32 9.55
N GLN A 147 -1.36 -6.46 10.88
CA GLN A 147 -0.39 -5.89 11.81
C GLN A 147 1.03 -6.41 11.54
N GLU A 148 1.21 -7.73 11.45
CA GLU A 148 2.54 -8.31 11.26
C GLU A 148 3.12 -7.98 9.87
N CYS A 149 2.28 -7.93 8.83
CA CYS A 149 2.69 -7.47 7.52
C CYS A 149 3.14 -6.01 7.54
N TYR A 150 2.38 -5.08 8.15
CA TYR A 150 2.80 -3.69 8.20
C TYR A 150 4.07 -3.46 9.01
N LYS A 151 4.28 -4.20 10.12
CA LYS A 151 5.57 -4.17 10.84
C LYS A 151 6.72 -4.56 9.91
N LEU A 152 6.55 -5.59 9.09
CA LEU A 152 7.55 -6.01 8.11
C LEU A 152 7.84 -4.90 7.10
N PHE A 153 6.81 -4.32 6.47
CA PHE A 153 6.99 -3.25 5.50
C PHE A 153 7.65 -2.02 6.11
N ILE A 154 7.16 -1.55 7.27
CA ILE A 154 7.68 -0.34 7.92
C ILE A 154 9.14 -0.48 8.35
N ASN A 155 9.55 -1.67 8.78
CA ASN A 155 10.94 -1.91 9.19
C ASN A 155 11.92 -2.05 8.01
N ASN A 156 11.42 -2.35 6.80
CA ASN A 156 12.28 -2.69 5.65
C ASN A 156 12.25 -1.64 4.54
N CYS A 157 11.13 -0.93 4.38
CA CYS A 157 10.98 0.11 3.38
C CYS A 157 11.53 1.44 3.92
N LYS A 158 12.40 2.10 3.15
CA LYS A 158 13.02 3.37 3.54
C LYS A 158 12.63 4.56 2.67
N ASP A 159 12.16 4.30 1.45
CA ASP A 159 11.90 5.31 0.42
C ASP A 159 10.47 5.19 -0.15
N ILE A 160 9.48 4.95 0.71
CA ILE A 160 8.08 4.94 0.27
C ILE A 160 7.68 6.37 -0.09
N LYS A 161 7.35 6.59 -1.37
CA LYS A 161 6.90 7.89 -1.88
C LYS A 161 5.38 8.00 -1.93
N GLU A 162 4.70 6.87 -2.06
CA GLU A 162 3.25 6.80 -2.14
C GLU A 162 2.70 5.75 -1.17
N PHE A 163 1.70 6.15 -0.38
CA PHE A 163 1.09 5.26 0.61
C PHE A 163 -0.42 5.43 0.62
N CYS A 164 -1.13 4.30 0.60
CA CYS A 164 -2.57 4.24 0.78
C CYS A 164 -2.90 3.66 2.15
N TRP A 165 -3.35 4.51 3.06
CA TRP A 165 -3.76 4.14 4.40
C TRP A 165 -5.23 3.69 4.39
N ALA A 166 -5.44 2.37 4.41
CA ALA A 166 -6.78 1.76 4.43
C ALA A 166 -7.01 0.87 5.67
N THR A 167 -6.27 1.11 6.76
CA THR A 167 -6.33 0.33 8.00
C THR A 167 -6.68 1.20 9.22
N ALA A 168 -7.22 0.59 10.26
CA ALA A 168 -7.42 1.22 11.57
C ALA A 168 -6.18 1.13 12.48
N LEU A 169 -5.12 0.43 12.06
CA LEU A 169 -3.89 0.32 12.83
C LEU A 169 -3.17 1.67 12.89
N PRO A 170 -2.62 2.09 14.05
CA PRO A 170 -1.88 3.34 14.18
C PRO A 170 -0.46 3.18 13.65
N LEU A 171 -0.30 2.98 12.34
CA LEU A 171 1.00 2.65 11.70
C LEU A 171 2.09 3.69 11.97
N TYR A 172 1.72 4.94 12.25
CA TYR A 172 2.63 6.04 12.56
C TYR A 172 3.34 5.85 13.91
N GLN A 173 2.80 5.00 14.78
CA GLN A 173 3.39 4.67 16.09
C GLN A 173 4.33 3.47 16.00
N TYR A 174 4.41 2.79 14.86
CA TYR A 174 5.24 1.60 14.76
C TYR A 174 6.72 1.99 14.77
N PRO A 175 7.60 1.18 15.37
CA PRO A 175 9.04 1.35 15.22
C PRO A 175 9.42 1.42 13.74
N GLY A 176 10.27 2.39 13.37
CA GLY A 176 10.67 2.60 11.97
C GLY A 176 9.73 3.46 11.13
N ALA A 177 8.51 3.78 11.60
CA ALA A 177 7.53 4.55 10.83
C ALA A 177 8.05 5.93 10.40
N SER A 178 8.74 6.64 11.29
CA SER A 178 9.34 7.94 10.98
C SER A 178 10.36 7.88 9.87
N THR A 179 11.08 6.76 9.72
CA THR A 179 12.03 6.54 8.61
C THR A 179 11.28 6.15 7.35
N CYS A 180 10.42 5.14 7.43
CA CYS A 180 9.66 4.59 6.31
C CYS A 180 8.81 5.64 5.58
N PHE A 181 8.17 6.54 6.33
CA PHE A 181 7.28 7.58 5.79
C PHE A 181 7.95 8.96 5.66
N SER A 182 9.26 9.07 5.92
CA SER A 182 9.96 10.38 5.95
C SER A 182 9.87 11.16 4.62
N GLN A 183 9.78 10.46 3.50
CA GLN A 183 9.79 11.01 2.14
C GLN A 183 8.46 10.82 1.41
N LEU A 184 7.35 10.73 2.15
CA LEU A 184 6.04 10.52 1.53
C LEU A 184 5.59 11.77 0.76
N HIS A 185 5.39 11.61 -0.55
CA HIS A 185 4.92 12.68 -1.44
C HIS A 185 3.40 12.58 -1.67
N THR A 186 2.89 11.36 -1.75
CA THR A 186 1.46 11.09 -1.97
C THR A 186 0.91 10.25 -0.83
N LEU A 187 -0.12 10.77 -0.17
CA LEU A 187 -0.87 10.07 0.88
C LEU A 187 -2.34 9.96 0.47
N LYS A 188 -2.83 8.73 0.37
CA LYS A 188 -4.25 8.42 0.20
C LYS A 188 -4.76 7.80 1.49
N ILE A 189 -5.89 8.25 2.00
CA ILE A 189 -6.44 7.80 3.29
C ILE A 189 -7.90 7.43 3.10
N ASP A 190 -8.26 6.23 3.53
CA ASP A 190 -9.65 5.78 3.74
C ASP A 190 -9.93 5.86 5.25
N CYS A 191 -10.69 6.89 5.66
CA CYS A 191 -10.70 7.39 7.02
C CYS A 191 -11.48 6.46 7.96
N ARG A 192 -10.79 5.99 9.01
CA ARG A 192 -11.43 5.29 10.13
C ARG A 192 -11.15 5.88 11.52
N GLN A 193 -9.99 6.53 11.78
CA GLN A 193 -9.70 7.40 12.96
C GLN A 193 -8.22 7.93 13.00
N GLU A 194 -7.95 8.95 13.85
CA GLU A 194 -6.62 9.53 14.23
C GLU A 194 -5.66 9.95 13.10
N LEU A 195 -6.16 10.70 12.12
CA LEU A 195 -5.41 11.03 10.89
C LEU A 195 -4.54 12.29 10.96
N ALA A 196 -4.96 13.29 11.75
CA ALA A 196 -4.29 14.58 11.83
C ALA A 196 -2.81 14.41 12.23
N LYS A 197 -2.56 13.58 13.26
CA LYS A 197 -1.21 13.26 13.73
C LYS A 197 -0.33 12.67 12.63
N PHE A 198 -0.87 11.79 11.78
CA PHE A 198 -0.08 11.20 10.73
C PHE A 198 0.22 12.19 9.61
N ILE A 199 -0.76 13.02 9.21
CA ILE A 199 -0.54 14.11 8.25
C ILE A 199 0.56 15.04 8.77
N ASP A 200 0.51 15.42 10.06
CA ASP A 200 1.47 16.35 10.66
C ASP A 200 2.93 15.87 10.58
N VAL A 201 3.18 14.57 10.72
CA VAL A 201 4.52 13.99 10.64
C VAL A 201 5.13 14.11 9.24
N GLN A 202 4.32 14.31 8.19
CA GLN A 202 4.83 14.36 6.82
C GLN A 202 5.47 15.71 6.50
N LYS A 203 6.78 15.73 6.23
CA LYS A 203 7.52 16.99 6.02
C LYS A 203 7.39 17.56 4.60
N GLY A 204 7.14 16.73 3.60
CA GLY A 204 7.14 17.11 2.18
C GLY A 204 5.91 16.63 1.41
N LEU A 205 4.76 16.58 2.07
CA LEU A 205 3.55 16.02 1.47
C LEU A 205 3.01 16.91 0.35
N GLN A 206 3.00 16.41 -0.89
CA GLN A 206 2.59 17.18 -2.07
C GLN A 206 1.17 16.85 -2.53
N SER A 207 0.72 15.61 -2.33
CA SER A 207 -0.60 15.15 -2.73
C SER A 207 -1.30 14.45 -1.58
N LEU A 208 -2.48 14.93 -1.22
CA LEU A 208 -3.33 14.35 -0.18
C LEU A 208 -4.69 13.97 -0.76
N SER A 209 -5.15 12.77 -0.42
CA SER A 209 -6.41 12.20 -0.89
C SER A 209 -7.15 11.63 0.30
N LEU A 210 -8.25 12.26 0.70
CA LEU A 210 -9.02 11.91 1.89
C LEU A 210 -10.39 11.37 1.51
N ARG A 211 -10.68 10.13 1.87
CA ARG A 211 -12.02 9.55 1.75
C ARG A 211 -12.53 9.24 3.15
N CYS A 212 -13.44 10.05 3.68
CA CYS A 212 -14.01 9.82 5.02
C CYS A 212 -15.51 9.56 4.95
N ASN A 213 -16.04 8.77 5.87
CA ASN A 213 -17.49 8.70 6.09
C ASN A 213 -17.97 9.92 6.90
N ARG A 214 -19.13 10.48 6.52
CA ARG A 214 -19.65 11.80 6.93
C ARG A 214 -19.92 12.03 8.43
N ASN A 215 -19.66 11.07 9.31
CA ASN A 215 -20.37 11.02 10.60
C ASN A 215 -19.55 11.47 11.83
N GLN A 216 -18.46 12.24 11.69
CA GLN A 216 -17.67 12.72 12.85
C GLN A 216 -17.16 14.17 12.71
N GLU A 217 -17.86 15.13 13.31
CA GLU A 217 -17.52 16.55 13.27
C GLU A 217 -16.19 16.89 13.96
N THR A 218 -15.84 16.27 15.09
CA THR A 218 -14.58 16.55 15.80
C THR A 218 -13.34 16.17 15.00
N THR A 219 -13.43 15.10 14.20
CA THR A 219 -12.38 14.66 13.27
C THR A 219 -12.15 15.70 12.16
N SER A 220 -13.17 16.48 11.78
CA SER A 220 -13.06 17.48 10.71
C SER A 220 -12.16 18.67 11.05
N ILE A 221 -12.20 19.14 12.30
CA ILE A 221 -11.43 20.31 12.74
C ILE A 221 -9.95 19.96 12.76
N GLN A 222 -9.58 18.87 13.44
CA GLN A 222 -8.19 18.41 13.53
C GLN A 222 -7.60 18.10 12.15
N LEU A 223 -8.40 17.52 11.24
CA LEU A 223 -7.99 17.30 9.85
C LEU A 223 -7.75 18.63 9.12
N SER A 224 -8.65 19.60 9.26
CA SER A 224 -8.51 20.91 8.62
C SER A 224 -7.23 21.62 9.08
N GLU A 225 -6.96 21.62 10.40
CA GLU A 225 -5.74 22.19 10.97
C GLU A 225 -4.48 21.46 10.48
N ALA A 226 -4.51 20.12 10.41
CA ALA A 226 -3.37 19.35 9.91
C ALA A 226 -3.10 19.61 8.42
N ILE A 227 -4.15 19.80 7.61
CA ILE A 227 -4.02 20.17 6.19
C ILE A 227 -3.46 21.58 6.04
N GLU A 228 -3.95 22.52 6.86
CA GLU A 228 -3.44 23.90 6.91
C GLU A 228 -1.93 23.93 7.17
N ARG A 229 -1.45 23.10 8.10
CA ARG A 229 0.00 22.95 8.38
C ARG A 229 0.82 22.41 7.20
N LYS A 230 0.19 21.97 6.11
CA LYS A 230 0.83 21.52 4.86
C LYS A 230 0.62 22.48 3.68
N ALA A 231 0.11 23.67 3.93
CA ALA A 231 -0.19 24.69 2.93
C ALA A 231 0.97 25.04 1.99
N ASP A 232 2.19 25.03 2.51
CA ASP A 232 3.43 25.37 1.80
C ASP A 232 3.91 24.27 0.83
N THR A 233 3.50 23.02 1.05
CA THR A 233 3.99 21.85 0.31
C THR A 233 2.92 21.20 -0.55
N LEU A 234 1.65 21.33 -0.15
CA LEU A 234 0.53 20.65 -0.79
C LEU A 234 0.17 21.27 -2.14
N LYS A 235 0.28 20.48 -3.20
CA LYS A 235 -0.06 20.83 -4.59
C LYS A 235 -1.36 20.21 -5.07
N LYS A 236 -1.75 19.08 -4.47
CA LYS A 236 -2.95 18.33 -4.87
C LYS A 236 -3.76 17.89 -3.67
N LEU A 237 -5.05 18.21 -3.69
CA LEU A 237 -6.01 17.82 -2.66
C LEU A 237 -7.25 17.18 -3.29
N LEU A 238 -7.52 15.94 -2.90
CA LEU A 238 -8.71 15.18 -3.29
C LEU A 238 -9.52 14.84 -2.05
N ILE A 239 -10.81 15.13 -2.06
CA ILE A 239 -11.68 14.96 -0.89
C ILE A 239 -12.94 14.21 -1.33
N TRP A 240 -13.24 13.08 -0.69
CA TRP A 240 -14.48 12.32 -0.83
C TRP A 240 -15.23 12.30 0.49
N ASP A 241 -16.45 12.84 0.49
CA ASP A 241 -17.40 12.74 1.61
C ASP A 241 -16.88 13.26 2.97
N VAL A 242 -15.91 14.19 2.95
CA VAL A 242 -15.38 14.84 4.15
C VAL A 242 -16.00 16.22 4.32
N SER A 243 -16.63 16.46 5.47
CA SER A 243 -16.93 17.81 5.93
C SER A 243 -15.62 18.41 6.45
N LEU A 244 -15.08 19.44 5.78
CA LEU A 244 -13.90 20.17 6.23
C LEU A 244 -14.26 21.65 6.44
N LEU A 245 -13.55 22.34 7.33
CA LEU A 245 -13.74 23.78 7.52
C LEU A 245 -13.23 24.53 6.29
N SER A 246 -14.05 25.39 5.68
CA SER A 246 -13.67 26.06 4.43
C SER A 246 -12.54 27.09 4.56
N LYS A 247 -12.18 27.49 5.78
CA LYS A 247 -11.27 28.62 6.04
C LYS A 247 -9.83 28.36 5.62
N PHE A 248 -9.33 27.11 5.65
CA PHE A 248 -7.93 26.84 5.31
C PHE A 248 -7.67 26.81 3.80
N PHE A 249 -8.70 26.75 2.95
CA PHE A 249 -8.49 26.68 1.50
C PHE A 249 -7.75 27.90 0.95
N SER A 250 -7.94 29.09 1.53
CA SER A 250 -7.20 30.30 1.15
C SER A 250 -5.72 30.26 1.53
N LEU A 251 -5.34 29.37 2.46
CA LEU A 251 -3.96 29.22 2.92
C LEU A 251 -3.16 28.27 2.02
N LEU A 252 -3.82 27.40 1.26
CA LEU A 252 -3.19 26.43 0.34
C LEU A 252 -2.65 27.12 -0.94
N ILE A 253 -1.71 28.05 -0.79
CA ILE A 253 -1.20 28.93 -1.86
C ILE A 253 -0.54 28.18 -3.02
N ASN A 254 -0.01 26.98 -2.76
CA ASN A 254 0.69 26.16 -3.76
C ASN A 254 -0.22 25.10 -4.40
N LEU A 255 -1.53 25.14 -4.14
CA LEU A 255 -2.48 24.15 -4.64
C LEU A 255 -2.73 24.32 -6.13
N GLU A 256 -2.27 23.35 -6.91
CA GLU A 256 -2.44 23.27 -8.36
C GLU A 256 -3.69 22.49 -8.75
N TYR A 257 -4.16 21.58 -7.88
CA TYR A 257 -5.30 20.70 -8.17
C TYR A 257 -6.16 20.48 -6.92
N LEU A 258 -7.44 20.81 -7.02
CA LEU A 258 -8.46 20.57 -6.00
C LEU A 258 -9.66 19.84 -6.62
N LYS A 259 -10.11 18.75 -5.99
CA LYS A 259 -11.35 18.08 -6.39
C LYS A 259 -12.14 17.54 -5.21
N PHE A 260 -13.43 17.85 -5.23
CA PHE A 260 -14.41 17.32 -4.30
C PHE A 260 -15.25 16.23 -4.96
N TYR A 261 -15.51 15.18 -4.21
CA TYR A 261 -16.44 14.12 -4.58
C TYR A 261 -17.48 14.03 -3.47
N VAL A 262 -18.74 14.16 -3.86
CA VAL A 262 -19.89 14.05 -2.96
C VAL A 262 -20.66 12.82 -3.44
N HIS A 263 -20.72 11.74 -2.64
CA HIS A 263 -21.66 10.66 -2.93
C HIS A 263 -23.08 11.18 -2.61
N ASN A 264 -23.92 11.36 -3.62
CA ASN A 264 -25.36 11.53 -3.40
C ASN A 264 -25.90 10.17 -2.98
N ILE A 265 -26.11 9.98 -1.67
CA ILE A 265 -26.94 8.89 -1.17
C ILE A 265 -28.37 9.30 -1.51
N TYR A 266 -28.91 8.78 -2.62
CA TYR A 266 -30.36 8.78 -2.82
C TYR A 266 -30.95 7.88 -1.73
N TYR A 267 -31.54 8.49 -0.70
CA TYR A 267 -32.53 7.78 0.10
C TYR A 267 -33.71 7.52 -0.82
N ASN A 268 -33.98 6.25 -1.13
CA ASN A 268 -35.30 5.89 -1.64
C ASN A 268 -36.27 6.14 -0.49
N GLU A 269 -36.99 7.26 -0.54
CA GLU A 269 -38.21 7.48 0.22
C GLU A 269 -39.25 6.45 -0.25
N GLN A 270 -39.21 5.23 0.31
CA GLN A 270 -40.31 4.28 0.14
C GLN A 270 -40.66 3.45 1.37
N ASP A 271 -40.09 3.74 2.55
CA ASP A 271 -40.54 3.16 3.81
C ASP A 271 -40.89 4.27 4.81
N LEU A 272 -42.14 4.75 4.72
CA LEU A 272 -42.86 5.53 5.72
C LEU A 272 -44.13 4.76 6.11
#